data_AF-A0ABD8A670-F1
#
_entry.id   AF-A0ABD8A670-F1
#
_cell.length_a   1.000
_cell.length_b   1.000
_cell.length_c   1.000
_cell.angle_alpha   90.00
_cell.angle_beta   90.00
_cell.angle_gamma   90.00
#
_symmetry.space_group_name_H-M   'P 1'
#
loop_
_entity.id
_entity.type
_entity.pdbx_description
1 polymer ?
#
loop_
_entity_poly.entity_id
_entity_poly.type
_entity_poly.pdbx_seq_one_letter_code
_entity_poly.pdbx_strand_id
1 'polypeptide(L)'
;MTEVRTCFLADEYDLSALDEQIPYMGFTSRSEYLRACITVTVHGPALAEAAGKLDPVTQGWIQQMREHGDRRHDDEVALLEYIGKVGLPVIAMKGLKTAFKALKADMIAEMLRETGRVFSEDDMWRILNAYAVYHKVEIEEYRSKTAVALYEEAKTE
;
A
#
# COMPACT_ATOMS: atom_id res chain seq x y z
N MET A 1 -5.14 30.81 -23.17
CA MET A 1 -4.11 30.51 -22.16
C MET A 1 -2.85 30.11 -22.90
N THR A 2 -1.73 30.77 -22.63
CA THR A 2 -0.44 30.46 -23.24
C THR A 2 0.12 29.20 -22.58
N GLU A 3 0.48 28.18 -23.37
CA GLU A 3 1.08 26.95 -22.84
C GLU A 3 2.50 27.27 -22.38
N VAL A 4 2.70 27.38 -21.07
CA VAL A 4 4.04 27.58 -20.48
C VAL A 4 4.60 26.20 -20.14
N ARG A 5 5.71 25.84 -20.78
CA ARG A 5 6.48 24.63 -20.45
C ARG A 5 7.70 25.00 -19.63
N THR A 6 7.88 24.28 -18.52
CA THR A 6 9.01 24.44 -17.62
C THR A 6 9.64 23.08 -17.39
N CYS A 7 10.97 23.03 -17.53
CA CYS A 7 11.76 21.83 -17.25
C CYS A 7 12.47 22.02 -15.91
N PHE A 8 12.60 20.95 -15.13
CA PHE A 8 13.38 20.92 -13.89
C PHE A 8 14.25 19.67 -13.87
N LEU A 9 15.30 19.71 -13.06
CA LEU A 9 16.15 18.57 -12.79
C LEU A 9 15.73 17.94 -11.46
N ALA A 10 15.62 16.63 -11.43
CA ALA A 10 15.39 15.84 -10.23
C ALA A 10 16.26 14.59 -10.30
N ASP A 11 16.49 13.97 -9.14
CA ASP A 11 17.20 12.70 -9.07
C ASP A 11 16.42 11.62 -9.84
N GLU A 12 17.15 10.77 -10.56
CA GLU A 12 16.58 9.70 -11.38
C GLU A 12 15.78 8.70 -10.54
N TYR A 13 16.25 8.42 -9.32
CA TYR A 13 15.57 7.52 -8.39
C TYR A 13 14.24 8.10 -7.92
N ASP A 14 14.21 9.40 -7.60
CA ASP A 14 13.00 10.08 -7.13
C ASP A 14 11.92 10.15 -8.22
N LEU A 15 12.30 10.38 -9.48
CA LEU A 15 11.36 10.38 -10.60
C LEU A 15 10.80 9.00 -10.89
N SER A 16 11.63 7.96 -10.80
CA SER A 16 11.20 6.58 -11.02
C SER A 16 10.25 6.11 -9.93
N ALA A 17 10.58 6.39 -8.67
CA ALA A 17 9.70 6.12 -7.54
C ALA A 17 8.37 6.88 -7.65
N LEU A 18 8.39 8.14 -8.10
CA LEU A 18 7.18 8.93 -8.33
C LEU A 18 6.32 8.34 -9.45
N ASP A 19 6.91 7.95 -10.58
CA ASP A 19 6.19 7.34 -11.70
C ASP A 19 5.54 6.02 -11.32
N GLU A 20 6.20 5.21 -10.49
CA GLU A 20 5.60 3.99 -9.94
C GLU A 20 4.37 4.31 -9.10
N GLN A 21 4.34 5.43 -8.37
CA GLN A 21 3.23 5.77 -7.49
C GLN A 21 2.07 6.49 -8.18
N ILE A 22 2.33 7.27 -9.25
CA ILE A 22 1.33 8.10 -9.95
C ILE A 22 0.05 7.35 -10.33
N PRO A 23 0.11 6.14 -10.94
CA PRO A 23 -1.09 5.39 -11.31
C PRO A 23 -1.98 5.06 -10.13
N TYR A 24 -1.38 4.89 -8.96
CA TYR A 24 -2.09 4.53 -7.74
C TYR A 24 -2.63 5.73 -6.96
N MET A 25 -2.12 6.93 -7.25
CA MET A 25 -2.56 8.19 -6.65
C MET A 25 -3.74 8.81 -7.41
N GLY A 26 -4.20 8.19 -8.50
CA GLY A 26 -5.35 8.68 -9.29
C GLY A 26 -5.00 9.80 -10.27
N PHE A 27 -3.73 10.06 -10.53
CA PHE A 27 -3.28 11.04 -11.53
C PHE A 27 -3.07 10.37 -12.89
N THR A 28 -3.48 11.04 -13.96
CA THR A 28 -3.31 10.56 -15.34
C THR A 28 -1.89 10.78 -15.86
N SER A 29 -1.11 11.66 -15.23
CA SER A 29 0.26 11.96 -15.64
C SER A 29 1.10 12.61 -14.53
N ARG A 30 2.43 12.53 -14.66
CA ARG A 30 3.38 13.25 -13.80
C ARG A 30 3.14 14.77 -13.80
N SER A 31 2.82 15.34 -14.96
CA SER A 31 2.51 16.77 -15.06
C SER A 31 1.24 17.15 -14.29
N GLU A 32 0.24 16.26 -14.23
CA GLU A 32 -0.96 16.48 -13.44
C GLU A 32 -0.66 16.45 -11.94
N TYR A 33 0.09 15.44 -11.49
CA TYR A 33 0.56 15.34 -10.10
C TYR A 33 1.36 16.59 -9.68
N LEU A 34 2.34 17.01 -10.49
CA LEU A 34 3.17 18.17 -10.15
C LEU A 34 2.36 19.46 -10.12
N ARG A 35 1.39 19.63 -11.03
CA ARG A 35 0.46 20.78 -10.98
C ARG A 35 -0.34 20.79 -9.69
N ALA A 36 -0.84 19.63 -9.25
CA ALA A 36 -1.54 19.50 -7.99
C ALA A 36 -0.67 19.89 -6.79
N CYS A 37 0.56 19.39 -6.73
CA CYS A 37 1.51 19.75 -5.69
C CYS A 37 1.77 21.26 -5.69
N ILE A 38 2.05 21.87 -6.85
CA ILE A 38 2.26 23.32 -6.97
C ILE A 38 1.03 24.09 -6.48
N THR A 39 -0.19 23.65 -6.85
CA THR A 39 -1.42 24.29 -6.39
C THR A 39 -1.53 24.23 -4.87
N VAL A 40 -1.28 23.08 -4.25
CA VAL A 40 -1.30 22.95 -2.78
C VAL A 40 -0.17 23.74 -2.12
N THR A 41 1.04 23.77 -2.68
CA THR A 41 2.18 24.46 -2.08
C THR A 41 2.08 25.99 -2.21
N VAL A 42 1.71 26.48 -3.39
CA VAL A 42 1.64 27.92 -3.69
C VAL A 42 0.34 28.52 -3.15
N HIS A 43 -0.78 27.81 -3.32
CA HIS A 43 -2.08 28.32 -2.93
C HIS A 43 -2.58 27.73 -1.62
N GLY A 44 -1.92 26.74 -1.00
CA GLY A 44 -2.36 26.07 0.23
C GLY A 44 -2.78 27.01 1.37
N PRO A 45 -1.98 28.04 1.72
CA PRO A 45 -2.38 29.02 2.73
C PRO A 45 -3.65 29.78 2.33
N ALA A 46 -3.75 30.23 1.08
CA ALA A 46 -4.92 30.93 0.56
C ALA A 46 -6.14 29.99 0.37
N LEU A 47 -5.93 28.70 0.09
CA LEU A 47 -6.95 27.66 -0.05
C LEU A 47 -7.50 27.23 1.31
N ALA A 48 -6.65 27.18 2.34
CA ALA A 48 -7.07 26.97 3.72
C ALA A 48 -7.91 28.15 4.23
N GLU A 49 -7.54 29.38 3.86
CA GLU A 49 -8.31 30.60 4.15
C GLU A 49 -9.61 30.69 3.32
N ALA A 50 -9.62 30.10 2.11
CA ALA A 50 -10.77 30.03 1.22
C ALA A 50 -11.59 28.74 1.38
N ALA A 51 -11.36 27.94 2.42
CA ALA A 51 -12.17 26.75 2.70
C ALA A 51 -13.65 27.16 2.86
N GLY A 52 -14.52 26.66 1.97
CA GLY A 52 -15.93 27.07 1.85
C GLY A 52 -16.22 28.12 0.76
N LYS A 53 -15.20 28.64 0.07
CA LYS A 53 -15.29 29.55 -1.09
C LYS A 53 -14.63 29.00 -2.36
N LEU A 54 -14.16 27.76 -2.31
CA LEU A 54 -13.59 27.06 -3.46
C LEU A 54 -14.65 26.92 -4.56
N ASP A 55 -14.25 27.08 -5.81
CA ASP A 55 -15.16 26.83 -6.93
C ASP A 55 -15.52 25.33 -7.00
N PRO A 56 -16.71 24.98 -7.52
CA PRO A 56 -17.21 23.61 -7.51
C PRO A 56 -16.31 22.59 -8.23
N VAL A 57 -15.53 23.03 -9.23
CA VAL A 57 -14.65 22.15 -10.00
C VAL A 57 -13.43 21.77 -9.15
N THR A 58 -12.80 22.76 -8.51
CA THR A 58 -11.68 22.51 -7.59
C THR A 58 -12.10 21.67 -6.38
N GLN A 59 -13.31 21.90 -5.84
CA GLN A 59 -13.87 21.06 -4.78
C GLN A 59 -14.07 19.60 -5.22
N GLY A 60 -14.71 19.38 -6.38
CA GLY A 60 -14.94 18.04 -6.90
C GLY A 60 -13.64 17.28 -7.17
N TRP A 61 -12.63 17.97 -7.70
CA TRP A 61 -11.33 17.38 -7.98
C TRP A 61 -10.58 16.98 -6.68
N ILE A 62 -10.60 17.85 -5.65
CA ILE A 62 -10.00 17.52 -4.33
C ILE A 62 -10.73 16.34 -3.67
N GLN A 63 -12.05 16.33 -3.76
CA GLN A 63 -12.85 15.25 -3.19
C GLN A 63 -12.59 13.92 -3.88
N GLN A 64 -12.48 13.90 -5.22
CA GLN A 64 -12.08 12.71 -5.97
C GLN A 64 -10.68 12.22 -5.57
N MET A 65 -9.71 13.12 -5.43
CA MET A 65 -8.36 12.75 -5.00
C MET A 65 -8.32 12.15 -3.59
N ARG A 66 -9.10 12.69 -2.65
CA ARG A 66 -9.26 12.09 -1.31
C ARG A 66 -9.93 10.71 -1.36
N GLU A 67 -11.04 10.59 -2.08
CA GLU A 67 -11.77 9.32 -2.21
C GLU A 67 -10.96 8.23 -2.95
N HIS A 68 -10.04 8.62 -3.82
CA HIS A 68 -9.13 7.70 -4.50
C HIS A 68 -7.93 7.30 -3.64
N GLY A 69 -7.38 8.23 -2.85
CA GLY A 69 -6.31 7.96 -1.90
C GLY A 69 -6.75 7.08 -0.72
N ASP A 70 -7.93 7.37 -0.15
CA ASP A 70 -8.48 6.60 0.99
C ASP A 70 -8.83 5.17 0.59
N ARG A 71 -9.37 4.94 -0.62
CA ARG A 71 -9.71 3.58 -1.09
C ARG A 71 -8.51 2.63 -1.19
N ARG A 72 -7.34 3.10 -1.64
CA ARG A 72 -6.15 2.24 -1.70
C ARG A 72 -5.65 1.89 -0.30
N HIS A 73 -5.75 2.84 0.63
CA HIS A 73 -5.39 2.58 2.02
C HIS A 73 -6.31 1.52 2.64
N ASP A 74 -7.62 1.63 2.43
CA ASP A 74 -8.60 0.64 2.89
C ASP A 74 -8.35 -0.74 2.26
N ASP A 75 -7.99 -0.79 0.97
CA ASP A 75 -7.63 -2.03 0.27
C ASP A 75 -6.39 -2.70 0.88
N GLU A 76 -5.35 -1.91 1.22
CA GLU A 76 -4.12 -2.44 1.84
C GLU A 76 -4.37 -2.92 3.28
N VAL A 77 -5.24 -2.23 4.01
CA VAL A 77 -5.67 -2.64 5.37
C VAL A 77 -6.38 -3.98 5.32
N ALA A 78 -7.32 -4.18 4.39
CA ALA A 78 -8.02 -5.45 4.23
C ALA A 78 -7.04 -6.62 3.93
N LEU A 79 -6.04 -6.38 3.09
CA LEU A 79 -5.02 -7.39 2.80
C LEU A 79 -4.15 -7.72 4.02
N LEU A 80 -3.74 -6.69 4.77
CA LEU A 80 -2.96 -6.86 5.99
C LEU A 80 -3.74 -7.60 7.08
N GLU A 81 -5.04 -7.34 7.22
CA GLU A 81 -5.90 -8.09 8.14
C GLU A 81 -5.99 -9.57 7.77
N TYR A 82 -6.14 -9.87 6.48
CA TYR A 82 -6.13 -11.25 6.00
C TYR A 82 -4.79 -11.93 6.30
N ILE A 83 -3.66 -11.28 5.96
CA ILE A 83 -2.32 -11.77 6.28
C ILE A 83 -2.15 -11.95 7.81
N GLY A 84 -2.71 -11.06 8.63
CA GLY A 84 -2.68 -11.18 10.07
C GLY A 84 -3.39 -12.44 10.58
N LYS A 85 -4.50 -12.83 9.95
CA LYS A 85 -5.29 -14.02 10.34
C LYS A 85 -4.59 -15.34 10.00
N VAL A 86 -3.96 -15.43 8.83
CA VAL A 86 -3.46 -16.72 8.30
C VAL A 86 -1.96 -16.77 8.02
N GLY A 87 -1.30 -15.61 7.94
CA GLY A 87 0.07 -15.48 7.46
C GLY A 87 1.12 -15.85 8.49
N LEU A 88 0.93 -15.47 9.76
CA LEU A 88 1.94 -15.66 10.81
C LEU A 88 2.43 -17.12 10.93
N PRO A 89 1.56 -18.14 11.03
CA PRO A 89 2.01 -19.54 11.14
C PRO A 89 2.74 -20.03 9.89
N VAL A 90 2.26 -19.62 8.70
CA VAL A 90 2.82 -20.08 7.43
C VAL A 90 4.19 -19.46 7.19
N ILE A 91 4.37 -18.17 7.50
CA ILE A 91 5.66 -17.48 7.42
C ILE A 91 6.64 -18.06 8.44
N ALA A 92 6.18 -18.28 9.68
CA ALA A 92 6.99 -18.87 10.74
C ALA A 92 7.50 -20.26 10.35
N MET A 93 6.64 -21.14 9.84
CA MET A 93 7.02 -22.53 9.58
C MET A 93 7.70 -22.75 8.23
N LYS A 94 7.28 -22.06 7.17
CA LYS A 94 7.71 -22.34 5.79
C LYS A 94 8.60 -21.26 5.17
N GLY A 95 8.73 -20.12 5.86
CA GLY A 95 9.46 -18.95 5.37
C GLY A 95 8.67 -18.12 4.36
N LEU A 96 9.10 -16.87 4.19
CA LEU A 96 8.35 -15.83 3.47
C LEU A 96 8.03 -16.18 2.01
N LYS A 97 9.02 -16.67 1.25
CA LYS A 97 8.82 -17.02 -0.18
C LYS A 97 7.82 -18.16 -0.37
N THR A 98 7.85 -19.15 0.52
CA THR A 98 6.93 -20.29 0.45
C THR A 98 5.54 -19.89 0.92
N ALA A 99 5.45 -19.05 1.95
CA ALA A 99 4.20 -18.48 2.42
C ALA A 99 3.52 -17.67 1.31
N PHE A 100 4.26 -16.85 0.58
CA PHE A 100 3.72 -16.12 -0.56
C PHE A 100 3.13 -17.05 -1.63
N LYS A 101 3.89 -18.07 -2.06
CA LYS A 101 3.39 -19.04 -3.04
C LYS A 101 2.15 -19.78 -2.58
N ALA A 102 2.05 -20.09 -1.29
CA ALA A 102 0.92 -20.80 -0.71
C ALA A 102 -0.32 -19.92 -0.56
N LEU A 103 -0.14 -18.66 -0.17
CA LEU A 103 -1.23 -17.75 0.18
C LEU A 103 -1.69 -16.88 -0.99
N LYS A 104 -0.91 -16.76 -2.07
CA LYS A 104 -1.19 -15.84 -3.19
C LYS A 104 -2.59 -16.00 -3.76
N ALA A 105 -3.00 -17.23 -4.05
CA ALA A 105 -4.33 -17.49 -4.62
C ALA A 105 -5.45 -17.05 -3.67
N ASP A 106 -5.28 -17.31 -2.38
CA ASP A 106 -6.27 -16.97 -1.36
C ASP A 106 -6.30 -15.46 -1.08
N MET A 107 -5.13 -14.80 -1.08
CA MET A 107 -5.04 -13.33 -1.00
C MET A 107 -5.78 -12.66 -2.16
N ILE A 108 -5.62 -13.17 -3.39
CA ILE A 108 -6.35 -12.66 -4.55
C ILE A 108 -7.86 -12.85 -4.37
N ALA A 109 -8.27 -14.04 -3.95
CA ALA A 109 -9.68 -14.36 -3.76
C ALA A 109 -10.32 -13.49 -2.68
N GLU A 110 -9.61 -13.27 -1.57
CA GLU A 110 -10.08 -12.46 -0.45
C GLU A 110 -10.20 -10.98 -0.83
N MET A 111 -9.21 -10.43 -1.53
CA MET A 111 -9.26 -9.04 -1.97
C MET A 111 -10.37 -8.81 -3.00
N LEU A 112 -10.59 -9.76 -3.90
CA LEU A 112 -11.71 -9.69 -4.82
C LEU A 112 -13.06 -9.76 -4.08
N ARG A 113 -13.14 -10.52 -2.98
CA ARG A 113 -14.34 -10.66 -2.16
C ARG A 113 -14.66 -9.41 -1.34
N GLU A 114 -13.64 -8.83 -0.71
CA GLU A 114 -13.81 -7.69 0.22
C GLU A 114 -13.87 -6.35 -0.51
N THR A 115 -13.04 -6.15 -1.54
CA THR A 115 -12.89 -4.82 -2.17
C THR A 115 -13.18 -4.81 -3.66
N GLY A 116 -13.42 -5.98 -4.27
CA GLY A 116 -13.67 -6.11 -5.71
C GLY A 116 -12.44 -5.86 -6.56
N ARG A 117 -11.23 -5.86 -5.97
CA ARG A 117 -9.97 -5.59 -6.65
C ARG A 117 -8.94 -6.68 -6.42
N VAL A 118 -7.93 -6.70 -7.28
CA VAL A 118 -6.79 -7.60 -7.19
C VAL A 118 -5.53 -6.77 -7.19
N PHE A 119 -4.69 -6.97 -6.18
CA PHE A 119 -3.35 -6.39 -6.14
C PHE A 119 -2.43 -7.06 -7.16
N SER A 120 -1.46 -6.31 -7.68
CA SER A 120 -0.38 -6.91 -8.47
C SER A 120 0.42 -7.91 -7.61
N GLU A 121 1.12 -8.84 -8.26
CA GLU A 121 1.97 -9.79 -7.55
C GLU A 121 3.06 -9.08 -6.74
N ASP A 122 3.65 -8.04 -7.32
CA ASP A 122 4.68 -7.24 -6.66
C ASP A 122 4.14 -6.47 -5.45
N ASP A 123 2.93 -5.93 -5.55
CA ASP A 123 2.26 -5.27 -4.42
C ASP A 123 1.98 -6.25 -3.28
N MET A 124 1.41 -7.42 -3.60
CA MET A 124 1.14 -8.45 -2.60
C MET A 124 2.42 -8.94 -1.93
N TRP A 125 3.50 -9.10 -2.70
CA TRP A 125 4.81 -9.47 -2.17
C TRP A 125 5.37 -8.38 -1.24
N ARG A 126 5.28 -7.11 -1.65
CA ARG A 126 5.73 -5.96 -0.86
C ARG A 126 4.99 -5.88 0.47
N ILE A 127 3.66 -6.03 0.45
CA ILE A 127 2.81 -5.96 1.64
C ILE A 127 3.10 -7.14 2.59
N LEU A 128 3.20 -8.36 2.07
CA LEU A 128 3.55 -9.54 2.87
C LEU A 128 4.96 -9.43 3.48
N ASN A 129 5.92 -8.90 2.73
CA ASN A 129 7.27 -8.66 3.24
C ASN A 129 7.28 -7.59 4.35
N ALA A 130 6.55 -6.49 4.17
CA ALA A 130 6.40 -5.46 5.19
C ALA A 130 5.78 -6.03 6.48
N TYR A 131 4.73 -6.84 6.36
CA TYR A 131 4.13 -7.56 7.48
C TYR A 131 5.17 -8.45 8.20
N ALA A 132 5.92 -9.27 7.45
CA ALA A 132 6.91 -10.17 8.05
C ALA A 132 8.08 -9.45 8.73
N VAL A 133 8.48 -8.29 8.22
CA VAL A 133 9.50 -7.43 8.85
C VAL A 133 8.96 -6.84 10.15
N TYR A 134 7.72 -6.33 10.14
CA TYR A 134 7.09 -5.74 11.32
C TYR A 134 6.84 -6.78 12.43
N HIS A 135 6.35 -7.97 12.08
CA HIS A 135 6.03 -9.05 13.02
C HIS A 135 7.21 -10.02 13.26
N LYS A 136 8.45 -9.60 12.99
CA LYS A 136 9.63 -10.49 13.08
C LYS A 136 9.76 -11.17 14.45
N VAL A 137 9.53 -10.44 15.53
CA VAL A 137 9.62 -10.97 16.90
C VAL A 137 8.55 -12.04 17.14
N GLU A 138 7.30 -11.78 16.75
CA GLU A 138 6.20 -12.74 16.87
C GLU A 138 6.44 -14.01 16.05
N ILE A 139 7.03 -13.86 14.85
CA ILE A 139 7.43 -14.99 14.00
C ILE A 139 8.49 -15.85 14.69
N GLU A 140 9.49 -15.23 15.34
CA GLU A 140 10.54 -15.94 16.08
C GLU A 140 10.00 -16.62 17.35
N GLU A 141 9.09 -15.96 18.07
CA GLU A 141 8.39 -16.55 19.21
C GLU A 141 7.54 -17.76 18.80
N TYR A 142 6.81 -17.64 17.69
CA TYR A 142 5.97 -18.73 17.17
C TYR A 142 6.83 -19.95 16.81
N ARG A 143 7.96 -19.73 16.12
CA ARG A 143 8.94 -20.79 15.83
C ARG A 143 9.45 -21.46 17.09
N SER A 144 9.80 -20.67 18.09
CA SER A 144 10.35 -21.16 19.35
C SER A 144 9.33 -22.02 20.12
N LYS A 145 8.09 -21.55 20.24
CA LYS A 145 6.98 -22.30 20.87
C LYS A 145 6.70 -23.61 20.14
N THR A 146 6.67 -23.56 18.81
CA THR A 146 6.40 -24.76 17.99
C THR A 146 7.53 -25.79 18.12
N ALA A 147 8.80 -25.35 18.16
CA ALA A 147 9.93 -26.23 18.36
C ALA A 147 9.92 -26.93 19.72
N VAL A 148 9.53 -26.23 20.79
CA VAL A 148 9.36 -26.82 22.14
C VAL A 148 8.24 -27.85 22.14
N ALA A 149 7.08 -27.53 21.57
CA ALA A 149 5.95 -28.46 21.51
C ALA A 149 6.29 -29.76 20.76
N LEU A 150 6.94 -29.65 19.59
CA LEU A 150 7.40 -30.82 18.82
C LEU A 150 8.42 -31.67 19.56
N TYR A 151 9.29 -31.05 20.37
CA TYR A 151 10.28 -31.76 21.18
C TYR A 151 9.65 -32.49 22.38
N GLU A 152 8.59 -31.94 22.97
CA GLU A 152 7.83 -32.58 24.05
C GLU A 152 7.00 -33.77 23.53
N GLU A 153 6.37 -33.65 22.37
CA GLU A 153 5.69 -34.76 21.68
C GLU A 153 6.67 -35.91 21.36
N ALA A 154 7.85 -35.61 20.83
CA ALA A 154 8.87 -36.61 20.51
C ALA A 154 9.48 -37.33 21.74
N LYS A 155 9.27 -36.80 22.96
CA LYS A 155 9.67 -37.45 24.22
C LYS A 155 8.58 -38.33 24.83
N THR A 156 7.35 -38.21 24.37
CA THR A 156 6.19 -38.95 24.88
C THR A 156 5.81 -40.16 24.01
N GLU A 157 6.38 -40.27 22.81
CA GLU A 157 6.45 -41.50 21.99
C GLU A 157 7.66 -42.38 22.36
#